data_AF-A0A3N5I7Q8-F1
#
_entry.id   AF-A0A3N5I7Q8-F1
#
_cell.length_a   1.000
_cell.length_b   1.000
_cell.length_c   1.000
_cell.angle_alpha   90.00
_cell.angle_beta   90.00
_cell.angle_gamma   90.00
#
_symmetry.space_group_name_H-M   'P 1'
#
loop_
_entity.id
_entity.type
_entity.pdbx_description
1 polymer ?
#
loop_
_entity_poly.entity_id
_entity_poly.type
_entity_poly.pdbx_seq_one_letter_code
_entity_poly.pdbx_strand_id
1 'polypeptide(L)'
;MYSPGVIVIGGGASGLMAAGRAAEMGARVLLLEKMPRLGLKLGLTGKGRGNLTNQGDIQTFIQSYAPDGKFLRNCFARFFNQDLMDFFETRGVPLTVERGGRVFPVSDRALDLVSALLRYGQQGRVRIAKEHPVEKIEIGNGAVTGVWSRGRFFEAQAVVLATGGASYPQTGSTGDGYRLARSLGHTIMPVRPYLIPLVTGEDGVTGLQGLSLKNVRATLYLKGVKDQSEFGEMIFTHFGLSGPIILTLSGRVVDCLPKGKVEVSLNMKPALTAEQIDLRLQREFQENPLKGAASVLKNLLPSRMVPVFLSRADVSADKKSNQITSGERNRIRNLLSDFRFTIQGHRPLDEAIITA
;
A
#
# COMPACT_ATOMS: atom_id res chain seq x y z
N MET A 1 -17.20 37.52 15.96
CA MET A 1 -17.18 36.57 14.82
C MET A 1 -15.74 36.13 14.61
N TYR A 2 -15.43 34.83 14.50
CA TYR A 2 -14.07 34.38 14.19
C TYR A 2 -13.89 34.39 12.68
N SER A 3 -13.02 35.26 12.17
CA SER A 3 -12.66 35.34 10.75
C SER A 3 -11.26 34.72 10.59
N PRO A 4 -11.15 33.42 10.22
CA PRO A 4 -9.86 32.80 9.98
C PRO A 4 -9.17 33.44 8.77
N GLY A 5 -7.85 33.59 8.83
CA GLY A 5 -7.07 33.91 7.63
C GLY A 5 -6.95 32.70 6.71
N VAL A 6 -6.90 31.48 7.29
CA VAL A 6 -6.72 30.22 6.56
C VAL A 6 -7.73 29.19 7.04
N ILE A 7 -8.40 28.53 6.10
CA ILE A 7 -9.20 27.33 6.36
C ILE A 7 -8.48 26.09 5.84
N VAL A 8 -8.39 25.04 6.65
CA VAL A 8 -7.88 23.73 6.25
C VAL A 8 -9.03 22.74 6.20
N ILE A 9 -9.22 22.06 5.08
CA ILE A 9 -10.30 21.09 4.87
C ILE A 9 -9.72 19.68 4.98
N GLY A 10 -10.09 18.96 6.04
CA GLY A 10 -9.61 17.61 6.34
C GLY A 10 -8.60 17.59 7.50
N GLY A 11 -8.86 16.73 8.48
CA GLY A 11 -8.06 16.51 9.69
C GLY A 11 -7.18 15.27 9.63
N GLY A 12 -6.71 14.90 8.44
CA GLY A 12 -5.71 13.85 8.23
C GLY A 12 -4.28 14.32 8.53
N ALA A 13 -3.28 13.49 8.20
CA ALA A 13 -1.87 13.82 8.45
C ALA A 13 -1.43 15.16 7.80
N SER A 14 -1.74 15.35 6.52
CA SER A 14 -1.40 16.58 5.80
C SER A 14 -2.15 17.80 6.32
N GLY A 15 -3.45 17.66 6.62
CA GLY A 15 -4.28 18.76 7.12
C GLY A 15 -3.85 19.22 8.52
N LEU A 16 -3.57 18.29 9.43
CA LEU A 16 -3.06 18.62 10.76
C LEU A 16 -1.68 19.30 10.69
N MET A 17 -0.78 18.80 9.85
CA MET A 17 0.53 19.41 9.65
C MET A 17 0.41 20.83 9.06
N ALA A 18 -0.41 20.99 8.01
CA ALA A 18 -0.63 22.28 7.36
C ALA A 18 -1.25 23.30 8.32
N ALA A 19 -2.26 22.88 9.10
CA ALA A 19 -2.92 23.76 10.06
C ALA A 19 -1.98 24.19 11.19
N GLY A 20 -1.23 23.25 11.77
CA GLY A 20 -0.25 23.55 12.81
C GLY A 20 0.85 24.49 12.29
N ARG A 21 1.37 24.23 11.09
CA ARG A 21 2.42 25.08 10.50
C ARG A 21 1.93 26.47 10.14
N ALA A 22 0.75 26.60 9.55
CA ALA A 22 0.17 27.92 9.26
C ALA A 22 -0.02 28.72 10.55
N ALA A 23 -0.48 28.08 11.62
CA ALA A 23 -0.65 28.72 12.93
C ALA A 23 0.67 29.10 13.59
N GLU A 24 1.70 28.26 13.50
CA GLU A 24 3.07 28.56 13.95
C GLU A 24 3.65 29.80 13.23
N MET A 25 3.27 30.00 11.95
CA MET A 25 3.63 31.19 11.18
C MET A 25 2.72 32.41 11.45
N GLY A 26 1.85 32.35 12.46
CA GLY A 26 1.02 33.46 12.92
C GLY A 26 -0.36 33.55 12.25
N ALA A 27 -0.75 32.61 11.40
CA ALA A 27 -2.07 32.63 10.78
C ALA A 27 -3.17 32.22 11.78
N ARG A 28 -4.35 32.83 11.67
CA ARG A 28 -5.57 32.35 12.34
C ARG A 28 -6.17 31.22 11.51
N VAL A 29 -6.13 30.00 12.05
CA VAL A 29 -6.53 28.79 11.30
C VAL A 29 -7.80 28.16 11.86
N LEU A 30 -8.73 27.85 10.95
CA LEU A 30 -9.86 26.95 11.20
C LEU A 30 -9.68 25.65 10.39
N LEU A 31 -9.62 24.51 11.07
CA LEU A 31 -9.64 23.20 10.45
C LEU A 31 -11.06 22.63 10.51
N LEU A 32 -11.61 22.28 9.35
CA LEU A 32 -12.90 21.62 9.19
C LEU A 32 -12.69 20.13 8.89
N GLU A 33 -13.22 19.26 9.74
CA GLU A 33 -13.18 17.80 9.57
C GLU A 33 -14.61 17.26 9.48
N LYS A 34 -14.88 16.42 8.47
CA LYS A 34 -16.17 15.78 8.29
C LYS A 34 -16.44 14.72 9.35
N MET A 35 -15.40 14.03 9.82
CA MET A 35 -15.51 12.93 10.76
C MET A 35 -15.58 13.41 12.22
N PRO A 36 -16.14 12.61 13.15
CA PRO A 36 -16.19 12.95 14.58
C PRO A 36 -14.82 12.87 15.28
N ARG A 37 -13.81 12.31 14.60
CA ARG A 37 -12.41 12.17 15.06
C ARG A 37 -11.45 12.53 13.93
N LEU A 38 -10.32 13.12 14.29
CA LEU A 38 -9.23 13.46 13.37
C LEU A 38 -8.24 12.30 13.24
N GLY A 39 -7.44 12.31 12.18
CA GLY A 39 -6.33 11.39 12.01
C GLY A 39 -6.74 9.91 11.90
N LEU A 40 -8.01 9.60 11.58
CA LEU A 40 -8.53 8.23 11.55
C LEU A 40 -7.67 7.31 10.69
N LYS A 41 -7.39 7.70 9.44
CA LYS A 41 -6.56 6.89 8.53
C LYS A 41 -5.12 6.79 9.00
N LEU A 42 -4.54 7.88 9.54
CA LEU A 42 -3.19 7.87 10.12
C LEU A 42 -3.10 6.85 11.26
N GLY A 43 -4.11 6.80 12.13
CA GLY A 43 -4.21 5.85 13.24
C GLY A 43 -4.30 4.38 12.83
N LEU A 44 -4.59 4.08 11.56
CA LEU A 44 -4.63 2.71 11.03
C LEU A 44 -3.35 2.31 10.27
N THR A 45 -2.47 3.27 9.95
CA THR A 45 -1.26 3.02 9.17
C THR A 45 -0.32 2.05 9.88
N GLY A 46 0.41 1.25 9.09
CA GLY A 46 1.32 0.23 9.64
C GLY A 46 0.60 -0.81 10.50
N LYS A 47 -0.67 -1.11 10.21
CA LYS A 47 -1.55 -1.97 11.06
C LYS A 47 -1.72 -1.42 12.48
N GLY A 48 -1.87 -0.10 12.59
CA GLY A 48 -1.99 0.61 13.86
C GLY A 48 -0.65 0.98 14.51
N ARG A 49 0.49 0.56 13.94
CA ARG A 49 1.83 0.89 14.45
C ARG A 49 2.32 2.27 14.07
N GLY A 50 1.88 2.80 12.92
CA GLY A 50 2.28 4.11 12.43
C GLY A 50 3.58 4.08 11.62
N ASN A 51 3.55 3.49 10.42
CA ASN A 51 4.68 3.60 9.49
C ASN A 51 4.78 5.05 9.00
N LEU A 52 5.60 5.85 9.68
CA LEU A 52 5.65 7.31 9.56
C LEU A 52 6.32 7.76 8.27
N THR A 53 7.51 7.21 8.01
CA THR A 53 8.36 7.59 6.88
C THR A 53 9.35 6.47 6.54
N ASN A 54 10.27 6.72 5.60
CA ASN A 54 11.38 5.86 5.26
C ASN A 54 12.72 6.61 5.35
N GLN A 55 13.81 5.94 5.71
CA GLN A 55 15.16 6.50 5.78
C GLN A 55 15.92 6.56 4.44
N GLY A 56 15.29 6.11 3.35
CA GLY A 56 15.87 6.21 2.02
C GLY A 56 16.22 7.64 1.62
N ASP A 57 17.18 7.77 0.71
CA ASP A 57 17.57 9.07 0.18
C ASP A 57 16.48 9.71 -0.72
N ILE A 58 16.69 10.99 -1.04
CA ILE A 58 15.72 11.76 -1.85
C ILE A 58 15.47 11.14 -3.23
N GLN A 59 16.48 10.52 -3.85
CA GLN A 59 16.33 9.89 -5.16
C GLN A 59 15.43 8.65 -5.09
N THR A 60 15.64 7.82 -4.06
CA THR A 60 14.82 6.64 -3.77
C THR A 60 13.38 7.04 -3.51
N PHE A 61 13.14 8.12 -2.76
CA PHE A 61 11.80 8.66 -2.55
C PHE A 61 11.15 9.08 -3.86
N ILE A 62 11.81 9.93 -4.65
CA ILE A 62 11.30 10.42 -5.93
C ILE A 62 10.92 9.25 -6.86
N GLN A 63 11.76 8.21 -6.92
CA GLN A 63 11.47 7.02 -7.73
C GLN A 63 10.26 6.23 -7.22
N SER A 64 10.05 6.19 -5.90
CA SER A 64 8.90 5.50 -5.28
C SER A 64 7.54 6.15 -5.60
N TYR A 65 7.53 7.41 -6.06
CA TYR A 65 6.34 8.14 -6.50
C TYR A 65 6.24 8.26 -8.04
N ALA A 66 6.96 7.42 -8.79
CA ALA A 66 6.91 7.47 -10.25
C ALA A 66 5.49 7.24 -10.82
N PRO A 67 5.11 7.90 -11.93
CA PRO A 67 5.94 8.80 -12.74
C PRO A 67 6.07 10.23 -12.18
N ASP A 68 5.19 10.64 -11.26
CA ASP A 68 5.01 12.04 -10.86
C ASP A 68 5.96 12.52 -9.75
N GLY A 69 6.80 11.64 -9.21
CA GLY A 69 7.70 11.96 -8.09
C GLY A 69 8.63 13.15 -8.31
N LYS A 70 8.90 13.54 -9.57
CA LYS A 70 9.68 14.75 -9.88
C LYS A 70 9.03 16.03 -9.33
N PHE A 71 7.70 16.08 -9.25
CA PHE A 71 6.95 17.19 -8.66
C PHE A 71 7.34 17.43 -7.19
N LEU A 72 7.69 16.37 -6.46
CA LEU A 72 7.99 16.43 -5.02
C LEU A 72 9.40 16.95 -4.71
N ARG A 73 10.28 17.15 -5.70
CA ARG A 73 11.65 17.64 -5.50
C ARG A 73 11.72 18.91 -4.66
N ASN A 74 10.89 19.90 -5.01
CA ASN A 74 10.88 21.18 -4.31
C ASN A 74 10.29 21.07 -2.90
N CYS A 75 9.34 20.15 -2.69
CA CYS A 75 8.79 19.87 -1.37
C CYS A 75 9.84 19.22 -0.46
N PHE A 76 10.49 18.16 -0.94
CA PHE A 76 11.53 17.45 -0.19
C PHE A 76 12.80 18.28 0.04
N ALA A 77 13.11 19.25 -0.82
CA ALA A 77 14.20 20.19 -0.54
C ALA A 77 13.94 21.12 0.65
N ARG A 78 12.67 21.30 1.06
CA ARG A 78 12.28 22.19 2.17
C ARG A 78 11.93 21.44 3.45
N PHE A 79 11.39 20.24 3.32
CA PHE A 79 10.98 19.39 4.44
C PHE A 79 10.96 17.94 3.99
N PHE A 80 11.87 17.13 4.50
CA PHE A 80 12.07 15.73 4.10
C PHE A 80 11.87 14.75 5.27
N ASN A 81 12.42 13.55 5.13
CA ASN A 81 12.26 12.47 6.09
C ASN A 81 12.93 12.78 7.43
N GLN A 82 14.14 13.36 7.44
CA GLN A 82 14.82 13.71 8.68
C GLN A 82 14.10 14.84 9.43
N ASP A 83 13.69 15.89 8.73
CA ASP A 83 12.89 16.97 9.34
C ASP A 83 11.58 16.44 9.95
N LEU A 84 10.95 15.47 9.28
CA LEU A 84 9.75 14.80 9.79
C LEU A 84 10.05 13.95 11.03
N MET A 85 11.17 13.22 11.05
CA MET A 85 11.59 12.45 12.21
C MET A 85 11.85 13.38 13.40
N ASP A 86 12.67 14.42 13.21
CA ASP A 86 12.99 15.43 14.22
C ASP A 86 11.73 16.14 14.73
N PHE A 87 10.78 16.45 13.84
CA PHE A 87 9.49 17.05 14.22
C PHE A 87 8.74 16.21 15.26
N PHE A 88 8.70 14.89 15.09
CA PHE A 88 8.01 13.98 16.01
C PHE A 88 8.82 13.69 17.27
N GLU A 89 10.13 13.49 17.16
CA GLU A 89 11.01 13.23 18.31
C GLU A 89 11.04 14.41 19.28
N THR A 90 11.18 15.64 18.75
CA THR A 90 11.12 16.88 19.55
C THR A 90 9.75 17.11 20.22
N ARG A 91 8.71 16.38 19.79
CA ARG A 91 7.34 16.42 20.35
C ARG A 91 6.99 15.19 21.20
N GLY A 92 8.02 14.46 21.64
CA GLY A 92 7.92 13.36 22.58
C GLY A 92 7.40 12.06 21.97
N VAL A 93 7.64 11.83 20.68
CA VAL A 93 7.39 10.54 20.03
C VAL A 93 8.73 9.97 19.56
N PRO A 94 9.42 9.17 20.41
CA PRO A 94 10.65 8.50 20.01
C PRO A 94 10.41 7.57 18.83
N LEU A 95 11.34 7.53 17.88
CA LEU A 95 11.22 6.74 16.67
C LEU A 95 12.24 5.59 16.64
N THR A 96 11.90 4.54 15.91
CA THR A 96 12.77 3.40 15.62
C THR A 96 12.73 3.07 14.14
N VAL A 97 13.86 2.58 13.64
CA VAL A 97 14.04 2.20 12.24
C VAL A 97 14.04 0.68 12.15
N GLU A 98 13.18 0.16 11.30
CA GLU A 98 13.09 -1.26 11.02
C GLU A 98 13.69 -1.63 9.67
N ARG A 99 13.69 -2.94 9.40
CA ARG A 99 14.07 -3.51 8.10
C ARG A 99 13.43 -2.76 6.93
N GLY A 100 14.24 -2.47 5.92
CA GLY A 100 13.84 -1.72 4.72
C GLY A 100 13.74 -0.21 4.95
N GLY A 101 14.33 0.30 6.04
CA GLY A 101 14.38 1.73 6.35
C GLY A 101 13.05 2.31 6.84
N ARG A 102 12.08 1.47 7.19
CA ARG A 102 10.74 1.91 7.64
C ARG A 102 10.83 2.48 9.05
N VAL A 103 10.18 3.62 9.29
CA VAL A 103 10.26 4.33 10.58
C VAL A 103 8.93 4.23 11.32
N PHE A 104 8.98 3.82 12.59
CA PHE A 104 7.82 3.66 13.46
C PHE A 104 8.04 4.37 14.80
N PRO A 105 6.98 4.78 15.53
CA PRO A 105 7.06 5.06 16.95
C PRO A 105 7.63 3.86 17.72
N VAL A 106 8.52 4.10 18.67
CA VAL A 106 9.03 3.05 19.58
C VAL A 106 7.89 2.34 20.33
N SER A 107 6.78 3.05 20.57
CA SER A 107 5.59 2.53 21.23
C SER A 107 4.75 1.58 20.37
N ASP A 108 5.03 1.46 19.08
CA ASP A 108 4.21 0.74 18.10
C ASP A 108 2.75 1.22 18.04
N ARG A 109 2.52 2.52 18.28
CA ARG A 109 1.19 3.12 18.28
C ARG A 109 1.11 4.33 17.36
N ALA A 110 0.39 4.18 16.24
CA ALA A 110 0.07 5.26 15.32
C ALA A 110 -0.68 6.43 15.99
N LEU A 111 -1.42 6.15 17.06
CA LEU A 111 -2.14 7.15 17.84
C LEU A 111 -1.20 8.16 18.52
N ASP A 112 0.06 7.82 18.75
CA ASP A 112 1.04 8.74 19.32
C ASP A 112 1.41 9.83 18.30
N LEU A 113 1.51 9.45 17.02
CA LEU A 113 1.68 10.40 15.90
C LEU A 113 0.47 11.33 15.77
N VAL A 114 -0.75 10.78 15.84
CA VAL A 114 -1.99 11.56 15.80
C VAL A 114 -2.02 12.55 16.97
N SER A 115 -1.68 12.09 18.17
CA SER A 115 -1.69 12.91 19.39
C SER A 115 -0.66 14.04 19.31
N ALA A 116 0.54 13.78 18.79
CA ALA A 116 1.57 14.80 18.60
C ALA A 116 1.12 15.90 17.61
N LEU A 117 0.49 15.52 16.49
CA LEU A 117 -0.06 16.49 15.53
C LEU A 117 -1.21 17.31 16.12
N LEU A 118 -2.09 16.70 16.93
CA LEU A 118 -3.16 17.41 17.62
C LEU A 118 -2.60 18.42 18.64
N ARG A 119 -1.60 18.03 19.44
CA ARG A 119 -0.92 18.95 20.36
C ARG A 119 -0.25 20.10 19.62
N TYR A 120 0.39 19.81 18.49
CA TYR A 120 1.00 20.85 17.66
C TYR A 120 -0.03 21.89 17.17
N GLY A 121 -1.19 21.43 16.68
CA GLY A 121 -2.29 22.34 16.33
C GLY A 121 -2.83 23.14 17.53
N GLN A 122 -2.97 22.51 18.70
CA GLN A 122 -3.42 23.17 19.93
C GLN A 122 -2.45 24.26 20.41
N GLN A 123 -1.14 24.00 20.36
CA GLN A 123 -0.10 24.98 20.68
C GLN A 123 -0.18 26.22 19.78
N GLY A 124 -0.45 26.00 18.48
CA GLY A 124 -0.71 27.08 17.52
C GLY A 124 -2.10 27.74 17.66
N ARG A 125 -2.95 27.29 18.59
CA ARG A 125 -4.34 27.76 18.76
C ARG A 125 -5.20 27.57 17.51
N VAL A 126 -4.94 26.51 16.74
CA VAL A 126 -5.80 26.08 15.62
C VAL A 126 -7.19 25.78 16.16
N ARG A 127 -8.23 26.39 15.58
CA ARG A 127 -9.62 26.02 15.89
C ARG A 127 -10.00 24.81 15.05
N ILE A 128 -10.54 23.78 15.69
CA ILE A 128 -10.95 22.54 15.03
C ILE A 128 -12.47 22.41 15.14
N ALA A 129 -13.15 22.29 14.00
CA ALA A 129 -14.57 21.99 13.94
C ALA A 129 -14.76 20.63 13.26
N LYS A 130 -15.26 19.66 14.04
CA LYS A 130 -15.53 18.28 13.62
C LYS A 130 -16.98 18.17 13.16
N GLU A 131 -17.30 17.14 12.39
CA GLU A 131 -18.64 16.97 11.81
C GLU A 131 -19.08 18.17 10.97
N HIS A 132 -18.11 18.74 10.25
CA HIS A 132 -18.24 19.85 9.32
C HIS A 132 -17.74 19.45 7.93
N PRO A 133 -18.52 18.65 7.18
CA PRO A 133 -18.23 18.40 5.76
C PRO A 133 -18.25 19.71 4.98
N VAL A 134 -17.25 19.94 4.13
CA VAL A 134 -17.23 21.11 3.24
C VAL A 134 -17.95 20.76 1.95
N GLU A 135 -18.97 21.56 1.63
CA GLU A 135 -19.86 21.37 0.49
C GLU A 135 -19.35 22.11 -0.74
N LYS A 136 -18.84 23.34 -0.55
CA LYS A 136 -18.40 24.25 -1.61
C LYS A 136 -17.26 25.14 -1.14
N ILE A 137 -16.33 25.47 -2.04
CA ILE A 137 -15.36 26.55 -1.88
C ILE A 137 -15.86 27.74 -2.72
N GLU A 138 -15.95 28.92 -2.11
CA GLU A 138 -16.46 30.12 -2.76
C GLU A 138 -15.30 30.94 -3.35
N ILE A 139 -15.50 31.42 -4.59
CA ILE A 139 -14.56 32.28 -5.31
C ILE A 139 -15.26 33.60 -5.62
N GLY A 140 -14.59 34.72 -5.34
CA GLY A 140 -15.00 36.06 -5.73
C GLY A 140 -13.81 36.81 -6.32
N ASN A 141 -14.01 37.51 -7.44
CA ASN A 141 -12.95 38.26 -8.14
C ASN A 141 -11.68 37.44 -8.42
N GLY A 142 -11.83 36.15 -8.72
CA GLY A 142 -10.71 35.25 -9.00
C GLY A 142 -9.93 34.73 -7.78
N ALA A 143 -10.36 35.06 -6.56
CA ALA A 143 -9.73 34.60 -5.32
C ALA A 143 -10.72 33.85 -4.42
N VAL A 144 -10.19 32.99 -3.54
CA VAL A 144 -11.01 32.32 -2.52
C VAL A 144 -11.54 33.36 -1.53
N THR A 145 -12.84 33.27 -1.22
CA THR A 145 -13.49 34.12 -0.23
C THR A 145 -13.97 33.34 1.00
N GLY A 146 -14.07 32.01 0.89
CA GLY A 146 -14.46 31.17 2.01
C GLY A 146 -14.97 29.79 1.58
N VAL A 147 -15.62 29.10 2.51
CA VAL A 147 -16.20 27.77 2.28
C VAL A 147 -17.59 27.64 2.91
N TRP A 148 -18.41 26.77 2.33
CA TRP A 148 -19.71 26.38 2.87
C TRP A 148 -19.62 25.02 3.56
N SER A 149 -20.17 24.93 4.77
CA SER A 149 -20.33 23.68 5.50
C SER A 149 -21.61 23.72 6.31
N ARG A 150 -22.49 22.73 6.13
CA ARG A 150 -23.78 22.60 6.82
C ARG A 150 -24.65 23.86 6.68
N GLY A 151 -24.69 24.43 5.48
CA GLY A 151 -25.43 25.66 5.20
C GLY A 151 -24.85 26.93 5.84
N ARG A 152 -23.70 26.86 6.52
CA ARG A 152 -23.01 28.02 7.08
C ARG A 152 -21.81 28.40 6.22
N PHE A 153 -21.67 29.70 5.95
CA PHE A 153 -20.50 30.27 5.30
C PHE A 153 -19.40 30.58 6.32
N PHE A 154 -18.17 30.21 5.98
CA PHE A 154 -16.95 30.52 6.71
C PHE A 154 -16.01 31.31 5.80
N GLU A 155 -15.88 32.61 6.07
CA GLU A 155 -14.98 33.50 5.33
C GLU A 155 -13.52 33.12 5.57
N ALA A 156 -12.71 33.15 4.52
CA ALA A 156 -11.25 32.95 4.59
C ALA A 156 -10.54 33.53 3.36
N GLN A 157 -9.28 33.90 3.53
CA GLN A 157 -8.42 34.43 2.46
C GLN A 157 -7.64 33.32 1.74
N ALA A 158 -7.47 32.17 2.39
CA ALA A 158 -6.82 31.00 1.83
C ALA A 158 -7.48 29.71 2.30
N VAL A 159 -7.48 28.71 1.43
CA VAL A 159 -8.01 27.37 1.72
C VAL A 159 -6.96 26.31 1.37
N VAL A 160 -6.68 25.41 2.30
CA VAL A 160 -5.86 24.21 2.07
C VAL A 160 -6.79 23.00 1.94
N LEU A 161 -6.77 22.35 0.78
CA LEU A 161 -7.54 21.14 0.53
C LEU A 161 -6.73 19.89 0.91
N ALA A 162 -7.08 19.25 2.02
CA ALA A 162 -6.36 18.12 2.62
C ALA A 162 -7.29 16.92 2.93
N THR A 163 -8.27 16.67 2.08
CA THR A 163 -9.34 15.66 2.28
C THR A 163 -8.90 14.20 2.07
N GLY A 164 -7.65 13.98 1.67
CA GLY A 164 -7.16 12.66 1.24
C GLY A 164 -7.78 12.20 -0.07
N GLY A 165 -7.63 10.90 -0.36
CA GLY A 165 -8.13 10.26 -1.57
C GLY A 165 -9.55 9.71 -1.45
N ALA A 166 -9.78 8.55 -2.08
CA ALA A 166 -11.07 7.87 -2.13
C ALA A 166 -11.04 6.40 -1.64
N SER A 167 -9.94 5.96 -1.01
CA SER A 167 -9.85 4.62 -0.41
C SER A 167 -10.07 4.63 1.10
N TYR A 168 -10.54 3.53 1.68
CA TYR A 168 -10.98 3.45 3.09
C TYR A 168 -12.01 4.54 3.45
N PRO A 169 -13.18 4.61 2.79
CA PRO A 169 -14.16 5.69 2.97
C PRO A 169 -14.68 5.84 4.41
N GLN A 170 -14.63 4.77 5.21
CA GLN A 170 -14.98 4.78 6.63
C GLN A 170 -14.06 5.72 7.47
N THR A 171 -12.92 6.13 6.91
CA THR A 171 -12.01 7.12 7.52
C THR A 171 -12.29 8.55 7.09
N GLY A 172 -13.30 8.77 6.23
CA GLY A 172 -13.70 10.07 5.68
C GLY A 172 -13.19 10.35 4.25
N SER A 173 -12.15 9.65 3.80
CA SER A 173 -11.57 9.80 2.46
C SER A 173 -12.45 9.16 1.38
N THR A 174 -13.33 9.98 0.81
CA THR A 174 -14.45 9.60 -0.07
C THR A 174 -14.39 10.33 -1.41
N GLY A 175 -13.28 11.01 -1.71
CA GLY A 175 -13.10 11.74 -2.96
C GLY A 175 -13.73 13.14 -3.01
N ASP A 176 -14.22 13.68 -1.90
CA ASP A 176 -14.80 15.04 -1.83
C ASP A 176 -13.86 16.12 -2.39
N GLY A 177 -12.57 16.01 -2.12
CA GLY A 177 -11.58 16.95 -2.62
C GLY A 177 -11.50 17.01 -4.15
N TYR A 178 -11.69 15.89 -4.82
CA TYR A 178 -11.72 15.86 -6.29
C TYR A 178 -12.91 16.64 -6.84
N ARG A 179 -14.09 16.49 -6.22
CA ARG A 179 -15.29 17.26 -6.58
C ARG A 179 -15.08 18.75 -6.34
N LEU A 180 -14.54 19.11 -5.17
CA LEU A 180 -14.25 20.50 -4.81
C LEU A 180 -13.25 21.13 -5.79
N ALA A 181 -12.12 20.47 -6.04
CA ALA A 181 -11.10 20.94 -6.99
C ALA A 181 -11.67 21.08 -8.42
N ARG A 182 -12.48 20.13 -8.89
CA ARG A 182 -13.14 20.21 -10.20
C ARG A 182 -14.06 21.44 -10.29
N SER A 183 -14.81 21.76 -9.24
CA SER A 183 -15.68 22.94 -9.21
C SER A 183 -14.92 24.26 -9.29
N LEU A 184 -13.62 24.25 -8.97
CA LEU A 184 -12.71 25.39 -9.10
C LEU A 184 -11.99 25.42 -10.46
N GLY A 185 -12.34 24.52 -11.39
CA GLY A 185 -11.75 24.47 -12.74
C GLY A 185 -10.53 23.56 -12.90
N HIS A 186 -10.12 22.83 -11.86
CA HIS A 186 -9.01 21.88 -11.98
C HIS A 186 -9.40 20.62 -12.75
N THR A 187 -8.47 20.10 -13.54
CA THR A 187 -8.56 18.76 -14.12
C THR A 187 -8.26 17.70 -13.07
N ILE A 188 -9.12 16.68 -12.99
CA ILE A 188 -8.94 15.54 -12.10
C ILE A 188 -8.51 14.34 -12.93
N MET A 189 -7.32 13.81 -12.64
CA MET A 189 -6.85 12.57 -13.26
C MET A 189 -7.75 11.39 -12.85
N PRO A 190 -8.01 10.41 -13.73
CA PRO A 190 -8.80 9.24 -13.38
C PRO A 190 -8.22 8.51 -12.17
N VAL A 191 -9.01 8.44 -11.10
CA VAL A 191 -8.60 7.80 -9.85
C VAL A 191 -8.57 6.28 -10.00
N ARG A 192 -7.58 5.63 -9.40
CA ARG A 192 -7.46 4.17 -9.42
C ARG A 192 -6.92 3.61 -8.10
N PRO A 193 -7.18 2.33 -7.79
CA PRO A 193 -6.61 1.71 -6.60
C PRO A 193 -5.12 1.48 -6.77
N TYR A 194 -4.38 1.61 -5.67
CA TYR A 194 -2.97 1.27 -5.61
C TYR A 194 -2.65 0.64 -4.24
N LEU A 195 -1.68 -0.29 -4.22
CA LEU A 195 -1.44 -1.20 -3.09
C LEU A 195 -2.72 -1.97 -2.74
N ILE A 196 -3.23 -2.75 -3.69
CA ILE A 196 -4.50 -3.49 -3.61
C ILE A 196 -4.30 -5.00 -3.83
N PRO A 197 -5.02 -5.88 -3.11
CA PRO A 197 -4.99 -7.31 -3.40
C PRO A 197 -5.51 -7.63 -4.81
N LEU A 198 -4.97 -8.69 -5.42
CA LEU A 198 -5.29 -9.13 -6.77
C LEU A 198 -6.22 -10.34 -6.76
N VAL A 199 -7.11 -10.40 -7.72
CA VAL A 199 -8.07 -11.51 -7.94
C VAL A 199 -7.53 -12.41 -9.04
N THR A 200 -7.40 -13.70 -8.74
CA THR A 200 -6.87 -14.71 -9.67
C THR A 200 -8.00 -15.52 -10.29
N GLY A 201 -7.78 -16.06 -11.49
CA GLY A 201 -8.76 -16.87 -12.19
C GLY A 201 -8.74 -18.37 -11.86
N GLU A 202 -7.74 -18.86 -11.15
CA GLU A 202 -7.58 -20.30 -10.91
C GLU A 202 -8.29 -20.79 -9.65
N ASP A 203 -9.08 -21.87 -9.79
CA ASP A 203 -9.84 -22.51 -8.69
C ASP A 203 -8.96 -23.00 -7.52
N GLY A 204 -7.67 -23.27 -7.79
CA GLY A 204 -6.71 -23.81 -6.82
C GLY A 204 -6.18 -22.83 -5.76
N VAL A 205 -6.52 -21.53 -5.83
CA VAL A 205 -6.09 -20.56 -4.82
C VAL A 205 -6.85 -20.72 -3.50
N THR A 206 -8.09 -21.19 -3.55
CA THR A 206 -8.95 -21.40 -2.38
C THR A 206 -8.31 -22.35 -1.36
N GLY A 207 -7.72 -23.46 -1.81
CA GLY A 207 -7.01 -24.42 -0.96
C GLY A 207 -5.74 -23.86 -0.30
N LEU A 208 -5.23 -22.73 -0.77
CA LEU A 208 -4.07 -22.05 -0.22
C LEU A 208 -4.44 -20.89 0.71
N GLN A 209 -5.72 -20.58 0.90
CA GLN A 209 -6.16 -19.43 1.67
C GLN A 209 -5.46 -19.33 3.04
N GLY A 210 -4.95 -18.15 3.35
CA GLY A 210 -4.24 -17.85 4.59
C GLY A 210 -2.82 -18.43 4.66
N LEU A 211 -2.33 -19.08 3.62
CA LEU A 211 -0.93 -19.46 3.54
C LEU A 211 -0.07 -18.25 3.19
N SER A 212 0.87 -17.91 4.06
CA SER A 212 1.89 -16.89 3.79
C SER A 212 3.16 -17.55 3.27
N LEU A 213 3.73 -16.97 2.21
CA LEU A 213 5.04 -17.33 1.70
C LEU A 213 6.04 -16.24 2.04
N LYS A 214 7.23 -16.64 2.48
CA LYS A 214 8.35 -15.77 2.81
C LYS A 214 9.53 -16.08 1.90
N ASN A 215 10.34 -15.06 1.61
CA ASN A 215 11.52 -15.17 0.75
C ASN A 215 11.20 -15.71 -0.65
N VAL A 216 10.08 -15.27 -1.23
CA VAL A 216 9.66 -15.62 -2.59
C VAL A 216 9.78 -14.40 -3.50
N ARG A 217 9.89 -14.64 -4.81
CA ARG A 217 9.86 -13.58 -5.81
C ARG A 217 8.57 -13.64 -6.60
N ALA A 218 7.78 -12.57 -6.56
CA ALA A 218 6.66 -12.38 -7.46
C ALA A 218 7.15 -11.65 -8.72
N THR A 219 6.77 -12.11 -9.90
CA THR A 219 7.13 -11.49 -11.18
C THR A 219 5.89 -11.29 -12.02
N LEU A 220 5.69 -10.05 -12.44
CA LEU A 220 4.63 -9.65 -13.35
C LEU A 220 5.01 -10.01 -14.79
N TYR A 221 4.08 -10.63 -15.50
CA TYR A 221 4.15 -10.89 -16.93
C TYR A 221 2.99 -10.19 -17.63
N LEU A 222 3.31 -9.41 -18.66
CA LEU A 222 2.35 -8.71 -19.51
C LEU A 222 2.39 -9.34 -20.90
N LYS A 223 1.28 -9.97 -21.32
CA LYS A 223 1.21 -10.70 -22.60
C LYS A 223 2.39 -11.69 -22.78
N GLY A 224 2.77 -12.37 -21.70
CA GLY A 224 3.87 -13.36 -21.69
C GLY A 224 5.27 -12.77 -21.54
N VAL A 225 5.45 -11.44 -21.57
CA VAL A 225 6.75 -10.78 -21.41
C VAL A 225 6.93 -10.34 -19.95
N LYS A 226 8.10 -10.60 -19.38
CA LYS A 226 8.45 -10.19 -18.01
C LYS A 226 8.51 -8.66 -17.91
N ASP A 227 7.85 -8.08 -16.90
CA ASP A 227 7.79 -6.62 -16.66
C ASP A 227 8.51 -6.27 -15.35
N GLN A 228 7.83 -6.35 -14.21
CA GLN A 228 8.38 -6.01 -12.88
C GLN A 228 8.49 -7.24 -11.97
N SER A 229 9.40 -7.22 -11.00
CA SER A 229 9.58 -8.29 -10.02
C SER A 229 9.81 -7.72 -8.62
N GLU A 230 9.20 -8.35 -7.63
CA GLU A 230 9.36 -8.01 -6.22
C GLU A 230 9.76 -9.25 -5.40
N PHE A 231 10.62 -9.06 -4.40
CA PHE A 231 11.09 -10.13 -3.53
C PHE A 231 10.69 -9.87 -2.08
N GLY A 232 10.17 -10.88 -1.41
CA GLY A 232 9.75 -10.76 -0.02
C GLY A 232 8.62 -11.70 0.33
N GLU A 233 7.57 -11.14 0.91
CA GLU A 233 6.45 -11.89 1.48
C GLU A 233 5.15 -11.64 0.73
N MET A 234 4.35 -12.70 0.60
CA MET A 234 2.98 -12.65 0.09
C MET A 234 2.07 -13.59 0.88
N ILE A 235 0.77 -13.45 0.69
CA ILE A 235 -0.24 -14.32 1.28
C ILE A 235 -1.31 -14.65 0.24
N PHE A 236 -1.76 -15.91 0.23
CA PHE A 236 -2.93 -16.34 -0.53
C PHE A 236 -4.21 -15.96 0.23
N THR A 237 -5.18 -15.39 -0.47
CA THR A 237 -6.50 -15.06 0.06
C THR A 237 -7.56 -15.98 -0.54
N HIS A 238 -8.81 -15.88 -0.10
CA HIS A 238 -9.92 -16.65 -0.69
C HIS A 238 -10.21 -16.27 -2.15
N PHE A 239 -9.73 -15.11 -2.62
CA PHE A 239 -9.99 -14.62 -3.98
C PHE A 239 -8.74 -14.53 -4.86
N GLY A 240 -7.53 -14.69 -4.29
CA GLY A 240 -6.31 -14.45 -5.05
C GLY A 240 -5.08 -14.18 -4.20
N LEU A 241 -4.33 -13.14 -4.57
CA LEU A 241 -3.00 -12.86 -4.04
C LEU A 241 -2.99 -11.53 -3.27
N SER A 242 -2.28 -11.50 -2.16
CA SER A 242 -2.07 -10.30 -1.35
C SER A 242 -0.68 -10.33 -0.69
N GLY A 243 -0.44 -9.39 0.22
CA GLY A 243 0.82 -9.22 0.95
C GLY A 243 1.81 -8.29 0.24
N PRO A 244 2.89 -7.87 0.93
CA PRO A 244 3.70 -6.72 0.55
C PRO A 244 4.15 -6.68 -0.92
N ILE A 245 4.68 -7.78 -1.45
CA ILE A 245 5.20 -7.81 -2.82
C ILE A 245 4.08 -7.75 -3.87
N ILE A 246 2.91 -8.33 -3.56
CA ILE A 246 1.75 -8.30 -4.45
C ILE A 246 1.12 -6.91 -4.46
N LEU A 247 0.99 -6.29 -3.28
CA LEU A 247 0.50 -4.93 -3.16
C LEU A 247 1.40 -3.96 -3.93
N THR A 248 2.72 -4.11 -3.84
CA THR A 248 3.68 -3.29 -4.58
C THR A 248 3.49 -3.40 -6.09
N LEU A 249 3.36 -4.62 -6.62
CA LEU A 249 3.11 -4.86 -8.05
C LEU A 249 1.70 -4.43 -8.51
N SER A 250 0.74 -4.30 -7.59
CA SER A 250 -0.68 -4.15 -7.93
C SER A 250 -1.00 -2.91 -8.77
N GLY A 251 -0.29 -1.79 -8.58
CA GLY A 251 -0.54 -0.59 -9.37
C GLY A 251 -0.27 -0.78 -10.85
N ARG A 252 0.86 -1.43 -11.17
CA ARG A 252 1.22 -1.79 -12.54
C ARG A 252 0.25 -2.79 -13.14
N VAL A 253 -0.25 -3.72 -12.34
CA VAL A 253 -1.32 -4.65 -12.73
C VAL A 253 -2.60 -3.90 -13.10
N VAL A 254 -3.08 -2.99 -12.25
CA VAL A 254 -4.28 -2.16 -12.49
C VAL A 254 -4.16 -1.40 -13.81
N ASP A 255 -2.98 -0.83 -14.11
CA ASP A 255 -2.74 -0.06 -15.33
C ASP A 255 -2.70 -0.90 -16.62
N CYS A 256 -2.38 -2.19 -16.49
CA CYS A 256 -2.16 -3.08 -17.62
C CYS A 256 -3.32 -4.05 -17.86
N LEU A 257 -4.15 -4.30 -16.85
CA LEU A 257 -5.27 -5.24 -16.95
C LEU A 257 -6.25 -4.89 -18.09
N PRO A 258 -6.61 -3.60 -18.33
CA PRO A 258 -7.44 -3.24 -19.49
C PRO A 258 -6.74 -3.41 -20.85
N LYS A 259 -5.41 -3.57 -20.86
CA LYS A 259 -4.58 -3.62 -22.09
C LYS A 259 -4.27 -5.04 -22.54
N GLY A 260 -4.64 -6.06 -21.76
CA GLY A 260 -4.53 -7.47 -22.11
C GLY A 260 -4.19 -8.38 -20.94
N LYS A 261 -3.80 -9.61 -21.25
CA LYS A 261 -3.50 -10.65 -20.26
C LYS A 261 -2.36 -10.24 -19.33
N VAL A 262 -2.63 -10.37 -18.03
CA VAL A 262 -1.68 -10.15 -16.94
C VAL A 262 -1.53 -11.42 -16.12
N GLU A 263 -0.30 -11.81 -15.84
CA GLU A 263 0.02 -12.98 -15.02
C GLU A 263 1.02 -12.60 -13.92
N VAL A 264 0.88 -13.22 -12.75
CA VAL A 264 1.88 -13.15 -11.68
C VAL A 264 2.49 -14.54 -11.50
N SER A 265 3.80 -14.62 -11.69
CA SER A 265 4.61 -15.80 -11.43
C SER A 265 5.20 -15.73 -10.03
N LEU A 266 5.13 -16.84 -9.29
CA LEU A 266 5.85 -17.00 -8.04
C LEU A 266 7.05 -17.92 -8.22
N ASN A 267 8.24 -17.40 -7.95
CA ASN A 267 9.44 -18.19 -7.73
C ASN A 267 9.59 -18.45 -6.23
N MET A 268 9.48 -19.72 -5.84
CA MET A 268 9.56 -20.16 -4.45
C MET A 268 10.98 -20.46 -3.97
N LYS A 269 11.95 -20.51 -4.90
CA LYS A 269 13.37 -20.71 -4.63
C LYS A 269 14.23 -19.66 -5.36
N PRO A 270 13.98 -18.36 -5.15
CA PRO A 270 14.61 -17.30 -5.94
C PRO A 270 16.12 -17.13 -5.71
N ALA A 271 16.68 -17.81 -4.70
CA ALA A 271 18.10 -17.86 -4.40
C ALA A 271 18.84 -19.03 -5.08
N LEU A 272 18.12 -19.93 -5.78
CA LEU A 272 18.69 -21.10 -6.42
C LEU A 272 18.60 -20.99 -7.95
N THR A 273 19.63 -21.44 -8.65
CA THR A 273 19.59 -21.62 -10.11
C THR A 273 18.76 -22.85 -10.47
N ALA A 274 18.37 -22.98 -11.74
CA ALA A 274 17.62 -24.14 -12.23
C ALA A 274 18.39 -25.46 -11.98
N GLU A 275 19.70 -25.44 -12.17
CA GLU A 275 20.60 -26.57 -11.93
C GLU A 275 20.65 -26.94 -10.45
N GLN A 276 20.75 -25.94 -9.56
CA GLN A 276 20.74 -26.18 -8.11
C GLN A 276 19.40 -26.75 -7.63
N ILE A 277 18.28 -26.29 -8.19
CA ILE A 277 16.96 -26.87 -7.90
C ILE A 277 16.89 -28.32 -8.39
N ASP A 278 17.37 -28.61 -9.60
CA ASP A 278 17.36 -29.99 -10.12
C ASP A 278 18.22 -30.93 -9.26
N LEU A 279 19.45 -30.52 -8.91
CA LEU A 279 20.32 -31.28 -8.02
C LEU A 279 19.68 -31.50 -6.64
N ARG A 280 19.01 -30.49 -6.09
CA ARG A 280 18.27 -30.63 -4.83
C ARG A 280 17.13 -31.63 -4.95
N LEU A 281 16.35 -31.60 -6.04
CA LEU A 281 15.27 -32.55 -6.28
C LEU A 281 15.78 -33.98 -6.44
N GLN A 282 16.86 -34.18 -7.20
CA GLN A 282 17.50 -35.49 -7.35
C GLN A 282 17.90 -36.06 -5.99
N ARG A 283 18.57 -35.26 -5.16
CA ARG A 283 18.97 -35.66 -3.81
C ARG A 283 17.78 -36.06 -2.95
N GLU A 284 16.74 -35.23 -2.89
CA GLU A 284 15.54 -35.48 -2.07
C GLU A 284 14.84 -36.79 -2.47
N PHE A 285 14.75 -37.08 -3.78
CA PHE A 285 14.14 -38.31 -4.28
C PHE A 285 15.03 -39.55 -4.08
N GLN A 286 16.35 -39.42 -4.21
CA GLN A 286 17.32 -40.51 -4.00
C GLN A 286 17.44 -40.90 -2.52
N GLU A 287 17.40 -39.94 -1.61
CA GLU A 287 17.45 -40.19 -0.16
C GLU A 287 16.13 -40.81 0.35
N ASN A 288 15.04 -40.73 -0.41
CA ASN A 288 13.70 -41.18 -0.01
C ASN A 288 13.00 -42.05 -1.09
N PRO A 289 13.63 -43.12 -1.59
CA PRO A 289 13.20 -43.80 -2.81
C PRO A 289 11.80 -44.43 -2.72
N LEU A 290 11.41 -44.89 -1.52
CA LEU A 290 10.12 -45.55 -1.25
C LEU A 290 9.04 -44.61 -0.66
N LYS A 291 9.36 -43.32 -0.44
CA LYS A 291 8.34 -42.34 -0.01
C LYS A 291 7.55 -41.84 -1.23
N GLY A 292 6.29 -41.45 -1.00
CA GLY A 292 5.48 -40.80 -2.02
C GLY A 292 5.95 -39.37 -2.28
N ALA A 293 5.76 -38.87 -3.51
CA ALA A 293 6.15 -37.53 -3.95
C ALA A 293 5.66 -36.42 -3.00
N ALA A 294 4.44 -36.52 -2.48
CA ALA A 294 3.89 -35.56 -1.54
C ALA A 294 4.65 -35.51 -0.22
N SER A 295 5.14 -36.65 0.28
CA SER A 295 5.95 -36.69 1.50
C SER A 295 7.30 -36.02 1.30
N VAL A 296 7.91 -36.18 0.12
CA VAL A 296 9.21 -35.58 -0.19
C VAL A 296 9.09 -34.08 -0.43
N LEU A 297 8.07 -33.63 -1.17
CA LEU A 297 7.89 -32.21 -1.47
C LEU A 297 7.57 -31.35 -0.23
N LYS A 298 7.12 -31.94 0.88
CA LYS A 298 6.99 -31.24 2.18
C LYS A 298 8.33 -30.71 2.70
N ASN A 299 9.46 -31.26 2.25
CA ASN A 299 10.80 -30.76 2.59
C ASN A 299 11.14 -29.46 1.85
N LEU A 300 10.43 -29.17 0.75
CA LEU A 300 10.72 -28.04 -0.15
C LEU A 300 9.64 -26.97 -0.10
N LEU A 301 8.40 -27.35 0.23
CA LEU A 301 7.21 -26.51 0.16
C LEU A 301 6.39 -26.60 1.45
N PRO A 302 5.63 -25.55 1.82
CA PRO A 302 4.64 -25.65 2.87
C PRO A 302 3.64 -26.78 2.58
N SER A 303 3.27 -27.55 3.60
CA SER A 303 2.40 -28.73 3.45
C SER A 303 1.10 -28.46 2.71
N ARG A 304 0.50 -27.27 2.90
CA ARG A 304 -0.74 -26.86 2.21
C ARG A 304 -0.56 -26.63 0.71
N MET A 305 0.64 -26.32 0.24
CA MET A 305 0.90 -26.15 -1.19
C MET A 305 1.05 -27.47 -1.93
N VAL A 306 1.55 -28.50 -1.25
CA VAL A 306 1.95 -29.76 -1.89
C VAL A 306 0.84 -30.38 -2.75
N PRO A 307 -0.43 -30.47 -2.30
CA PRO A 307 -1.50 -31.03 -3.14
C PRO A 307 -1.75 -30.20 -4.41
N VAL A 308 -1.84 -28.87 -4.28
CA VAL A 308 -2.06 -27.96 -5.42
C VAL A 308 -0.89 -28.01 -6.39
N PHE A 309 0.33 -28.06 -5.85
CA PHE A 309 1.56 -28.10 -6.62
C PHE A 309 1.68 -29.39 -7.44
N LEU A 310 1.41 -30.55 -6.83
CA LEU A 310 1.44 -31.85 -7.49
C LEU A 310 0.36 -31.99 -8.56
N SER A 311 -0.84 -31.47 -8.29
CA SER A 311 -1.92 -31.41 -9.28
C SER A 311 -1.49 -30.61 -10.50
N ARG A 312 -0.87 -29.43 -10.32
CA ARG A 312 -0.34 -28.64 -11.46
C ARG A 312 0.88 -29.26 -12.15
N ALA A 313 1.66 -30.05 -11.41
CA ALA A 313 2.81 -30.77 -11.98
C ALA A 313 2.40 -32.02 -12.76
N ASP A 314 1.13 -32.44 -12.67
CA ASP A 314 0.64 -33.71 -13.19
C ASP A 314 1.49 -34.89 -12.67
N VAL A 315 1.57 -34.99 -11.33
CA VAL A 315 2.32 -36.02 -10.60
C VAL A 315 1.46 -36.53 -9.45
N SER A 316 1.25 -37.84 -9.36
CA SER A 316 0.48 -38.43 -8.25
C SER A 316 1.19 -38.26 -6.90
N ALA A 317 0.42 -37.96 -5.87
CA ALA A 317 0.93 -37.69 -4.53
C ALA A 317 1.62 -38.89 -3.85
N ASP A 318 1.14 -40.08 -4.15
CA ASP A 318 1.62 -41.38 -3.64
C ASP A 318 2.72 -42.00 -4.51
N LYS A 319 2.96 -41.46 -5.71
CA LYS A 319 3.99 -41.96 -6.63
C LYS A 319 5.34 -42.01 -5.93
N LYS A 320 5.98 -43.17 -5.96
CA LYS A 320 7.23 -43.41 -5.25
C LYS A 320 8.35 -42.58 -5.88
N SER A 321 9.23 -42.01 -5.06
CA SER A 321 10.33 -41.15 -5.52
C SER A 321 11.21 -41.82 -6.59
N ASN A 322 11.48 -43.11 -6.45
CA ASN A 322 12.26 -43.90 -7.43
C ASN A 322 11.53 -44.14 -8.76
N GLN A 323 10.23 -43.84 -8.85
CA GLN A 323 9.41 -43.91 -10.06
C GLN A 323 9.17 -42.54 -10.70
N ILE A 324 9.67 -41.46 -10.09
CA ILE A 324 9.58 -40.11 -10.67
C ILE A 324 10.50 -40.01 -11.89
N THR A 325 9.91 -39.76 -13.04
CA THR A 325 10.63 -39.62 -14.31
C THR A 325 11.38 -38.29 -14.38
N SER A 326 12.40 -38.20 -15.24
CA SER A 326 13.08 -36.92 -15.53
C SER A 326 12.11 -35.86 -16.05
N GLY A 327 11.08 -36.25 -16.82
CA GLY A 327 10.04 -35.34 -17.31
C GLY A 327 9.20 -34.74 -16.18
N GLU A 328 8.72 -35.57 -15.26
CA GLU A 328 7.98 -35.12 -14.07
C GLU A 328 8.85 -34.25 -13.15
N ARG A 329 10.12 -34.64 -12.94
CA ARG A 329 11.08 -33.83 -12.17
C ARG A 329 11.29 -32.46 -12.80
N ASN A 330 11.40 -32.38 -14.14
CA ASN A 330 11.50 -31.12 -14.86
C ASN A 330 10.24 -30.26 -14.68
N ARG A 331 9.04 -30.84 -14.70
CA ARG A 331 7.79 -30.11 -14.42
C ARG A 331 7.78 -29.54 -12.99
N ILE A 332 8.16 -30.35 -12.00
CA ILE A 332 8.31 -29.92 -10.59
C ILE A 332 9.33 -28.77 -10.47
N ARG A 333 10.51 -28.92 -11.07
CA ARG A 333 11.57 -27.90 -11.06
C ARG A 333 11.09 -26.58 -11.66
N ASN A 334 10.40 -26.63 -12.80
CA ASN A 334 9.88 -25.44 -13.47
C ASN A 334 8.82 -24.75 -12.61
N LEU A 335 7.87 -25.50 -12.02
CA LEU A 335 6.86 -24.92 -11.14
C LEU A 335 7.43 -24.35 -9.84
N LEU A 336 8.57 -24.85 -9.33
CA LEU A 336 9.25 -24.25 -8.18
C LEU A 336 9.75 -22.82 -8.48
N SER A 337 10.07 -22.55 -9.74
CA SER A 337 10.63 -21.28 -10.20
C SER A 337 9.59 -20.37 -10.86
N ASP A 338 8.49 -20.94 -11.36
CA ASP A 338 7.50 -20.25 -12.18
C ASP A 338 6.07 -20.76 -11.90
N PHE A 339 5.57 -20.53 -10.69
CA PHE A 339 4.19 -20.88 -10.31
C PHE A 339 3.24 -19.73 -10.68
N ARG A 340 2.65 -19.80 -11.89
CA ARG A 340 1.85 -18.69 -12.46
C ARG A 340 0.40 -18.66 -12.02
N PHE A 341 -0.15 -17.44 -11.97
CA PHE A 341 -1.56 -17.13 -11.81
C PHE A 341 -1.96 -16.04 -12.80
N THR A 342 -3.10 -16.23 -13.45
CA THR A 342 -3.74 -15.26 -14.31
C THR A 342 -4.54 -14.30 -13.45
N ILE A 343 -4.25 -13.00 -13.59
CA ILE A 343 -4.98 -11.98 -12.85
C ILE A 343 -6.23 -11.61 -13.65
N GLN A 344 -7.40 -11.79 -13.03
CA GLN A 344 -8.70 -11.42 -13.61
C GLN A 344 -9.16 -10.03 -13.15
N GLY A 345 -8.65 -9.57 -12.01
CA GLY A 345 -9.12 -8.34 -11.40
C GLY A 345 -8.29 -7.93 -10.20
N HIS A 346 -8.80 -6.91 -9.52
CA HIS A 346 -8.30 -6.43 -8.24
C HIS A 346 -9.48 -6.14 -7.33
N ARG A 347 -9.23 -6.03 -6.03
CA ARG A 347 -10.27 -5.64 -5.08
C ARG A 347 -10.76 -4.20 -5.33
N PRO A 348 -11.96 -3.82 -4.83
CA PRO A 348 -12.51 -2.48 -5.03
C PRO A 348 -11.63 -1.37 -4.43
N LEU A 349 -11.78 -0.14 -4.93
CA LEU A 349 -11.03 1.04 -4.46
C LEU A 349 -11.13 1.26 -2.95
N ASP A 350 -12.28 0.95 -2.36
CA ASP A 350 -12.54 1.10 -0.93
C ASP A 350 -11.60 0.25 -0.06
N GLU A 351 -11.07 -0.85 -0.61
CA GLU A 351 -10.10 -1.75 0.04
C GLU A 351 -8.63 -1.39 -0.26
N ALA A 352 -8.36 -0.40 -1.12
CA ALA A 352 -7.01 -0.01 -1.51
C ALA A 352 -6.31 0.75 -0.38
N ILE A 353 -5.01 0.53 -0.15
CA ILE A 353 -4.28 1.32 0.86
C ILE A 353 -4.24 2.80 0.44
N ILE A 354 -3.99 3.07 -0.84
CA ILE A 354 -4.00 4.44 -1.39
C ILE A 354 -4.80 4.54 -2.69
N THR A 355 -5.21 5.76 -3.02
CA THR A 355 -5.72 6.14 -4.33
C THR A 355 -4.56 6.74 -5.12
N ALA A 356 -4.40 6.31 -6.37
CA ALA A 356 -3.47 6.90 -7.34
C ALA A 356 -4.23 7.72 -8.39
#